data_AF-A0A7V8WDY2-F1
#
_entry.id   AF-A0A7V8WDY2-F1
#
_cell.length_a   1.000
_cell.length_b   1.000
_cell.length_c   1.000
_cell.angle_alpha   90.00
_cell.angle_beta   90.00
_cell.angle_gamma   90.00
#
_symmetry.space_group_name_H-M   'P 1'
#
loop_
_entity.id
_entity.type
_entity.pdbx_description
1 polymer ?
#
loop_
_entity_poly.entity_id
_entity_poly.type
_entity_poly.pdbx_seq_one_letter_code
_entity_poly.pdbx_strand_id
1 'polypeptide(L)'
;MTRRLAIAAAIVTLSTSMGAQQRTPAQPASGSDPQFKVRLDFNRWHDVAELKSDFEKLAKAFPKLLKLSSLGKSHSGRDIILITINNPDTGADTSKPAMYIEANVHGNEIQGSEVSLYTVWYLMENYGRIDQITKLVNERVFYVVPTVNPDGRDHFLKGTGQGSRTGHVPVDDDNDGQADEDGDDDLNGNGVIEQIRKEVPGQGTLRKNAQDPRILEAVPPGQTGDYVVLGSEGIDNDRDGRVNEDPVGGYDGNRNWASNWQPNYIQGGAMD
;
A
#
# COMPACT_ATOMS: atom_id res chain seq x y z
N MET A 1 44.48 -69.45 43.02
CA MET A 1 44.45 -68.08 42.46
C MET A 1 43.06 -67.81 41.92
N THR A 2 42.23 -67.08 42.68
CA THR A 2 40.93 -66.56 42.23
C THR A 2 40.51 -65.49 43.23
N ARG A 3 41.01 -64.26 43.04
CA ARG A 3 40.52 -63.07 43.74
C ARG A 3 39.21 -62.66 43.06
N ARG A 4 38.08 -62.75 43.75
CA ARG A 4 36.82 -62.13 43.31
C ARG A 4 36.83 -60.67 43.76
N LEU A 5 36.91 -59.76 42.80
CA LEU A 5 36.63 -58.33 42.97
C LEU A 5 35.12 -58.15 43.21
N ALA A 6 34.74 -57.47 44.29
CA ALA A 6 33.42 -56.89 44.45
C ALA A 6 33.50 -55.42 44.04
N ILE A 7 32.74 -55.05 43.00
CA ILE A 7 32.61 -53.67 42.51
C ILE A 7 31.58 -52.97 43.40
N ALA A 8 32.00 -51.95 44.14
CA ALA A 8 31.12 -51.06 44.86
C ALA A 8 30.57 -50.00 43.89
N ALA A 9 29.26 -49.97 43.69
CA ALA A 9 28.58 -48.93 42.92
C ALA A 9 28.49 -47.65 43.77
N ALA A 10 29.20 -46.60 43.38
CA ALA A 10 29.05 -45.28 43.96
C ALA A 10 27.82 -44.59 43.35
N ILE A 11 26.78 -44.38 44.17
CA ILE A 11 25.64 -43.55 43.80
C ILE A 11 26.06 -42.09 44.01
N VAL A 12 26.27 -41.36 42.92
CA VAL A 12 26.46 -39.91 42.92
C VAL A 12 25.08 -39.26 43.02
N THR A 13 24.73 -38.74 44.19
CA THR A 13 23.56 -37.86 44.35
C THR A 13 23.95 -36.46 43.90
N LEU A 14 23.52 -36.03 42.71
CA LEU A 14 23.55 -34.63 42.32
C LEU A 14 22.49 -33.86 43.13
N SER A 15 22.94 -33.01 44.04
CA SER A 15 22.11 -31.99 44.67
C SER A 15 21.94 -30.81 43.71
N THR A 16 20.78 -30.69 43.08
CA THR A 16 20.38 -29.49 42.34
C THR A 16 19.93 -28.41 43.32
N SER A 17 20.74 -27.38 43.52
CA SER A 17 20.30 -26.16 44.20
C SER A 17 19.39 -25.38 43.25
N MET A 18 18.07 -25.39 43.52
CA MET A 18 17.15 -24.46 42.89
C MET A 18 17.42 -23.04 43.40
N GLY A 19 18.18 -22.26 42.65
CA GLY A 19 18.24 -20.82 42.85
C GLY A 19 16.85 -20.22 42.60
N ALA A 20 16.25 -19.62 43.62
CA ALA A 20 15.02 -18.85 43.47
C ALA A 20 15.31 -17.66 42.55
N GLN A 21 14.81 -17.70 41.31
CA GLN A 21 14.76 -16.53 40.45
C GLN A 21 13.92 -15.46 41.16
N GLN A 22 14.55 -14.35 41.52
CA GLN A 22 13.85 -13.14 41.92
C GLN A 22 12.91 -12.75 40.77
N ARG A 23 11.60 -12.90 41.00
CA ARG A 23 10.59 -12.35 40.10
C ARG A 23 10.72 -10.84 40.16
N THR A 24 11.21 -10.24 39.10
CA THR A 24 11.07 -8.81 38.84
C THR A 24 9.59 -8.46 39.04
N PRO A 25 9.24 -7.41 39.81
CA PRO A 25 7.85 -6.97 39.89
C PRO A 25 7.36 -6.74 38.46
N ALA A 26 6.23 -7.34 38.09
CA ALA A 26 5.58 -7.04 36.83
C ALA A 26 5.41 -5.52 36.74
N GLN A 27 5.83 -4.93 35.62
CA GLN A 27 5.50 -3.53 35.32
C GLN A 27 4.00 -3.36 35.52
N PRO A 28 3.55 -2.28 36.19
CA PRO A 28 2.13 -2.06 36.35
C PRO A 28 1.50 -2.04 34.95
N ALA A 29 0.55 -2.93 34.74
CA ALA A 29 -0.28 -2.94 33.56
C ALA A 29 -1.08 -1.62 33.53
N SER A 30 -0.51 -0.61 32.88
CA SER A 30 -1.24 0.58 32.46
C SER A 30 -2.13 0.16 31.29
N GLY A 31 -3.28 -0.43 31.60
CA GLY A 31 -4.30 -0.86 30.62
C GLY A 31 -5.06 0.28 29.94
N SER A 32 -4.49 1.48 29.89
CA SER A 32 -4.96 2.56 29.02
C SER A 32 -3.82 2.94 28.11
N ASP A 33 -4.07 2.91 26.79
CA ASP A 33 -3.12 3.43 25.81
C ASP A 33 -2.64 4.82 26.24
N PRO A 34 -1.35 5.13 26.05
CA PRO A 34 -0.82 6.44 26.40
C PRO A 34 -1.64 7.53 25.71
N GLN A 35 -1.89 8.63 26.42
CA GLN A 35 -2.63 9.75 25.83
C GLN A 35 -1.80 10.38 24.70
N PHE A 36 -2.25 10.19 23.47
CA PHE A 36 -1.66 10.79 22.28
C PHE A 36 -2.08 12.25 22.14
N LYS A 37 -1.17 13.10 21.65
CA LYS A 37 -1.42 14.53 21.41
C LYS A 37 -2.35 14.74 20.21
N VAL A 38 -2.19 13.94 19.18
CA VAL A 38 -3.01 13.93 17.96
C VAL A 38 -3.72 12.59 17.88
N ARG A 39 -5.05 12.63 17.90
CA ARG A 39 -5.89 11.45 17.67
C ARG A 39 -6.24 11.39 16.19
N LEU A 40 -5.81 10.32 15.54
CA LEU A 40 -6.13 9.98 14.15
C LEU A 40 -6.87 8.64 14.15
N ASP A 41 -7.66 8.42 13.11
CA ASP A 41 -8.36 7.16 12.91
C ASP A 41 -7.49 6.27 11.99
N PHE A 42 -7.34 4.99 12.32
CA PHE A 42 -6.61 4.01 11.49
C PHE A 42 -7.47 2.78 11.16
N ASN A 43 -8.80 2.94 11.27
CA ASN A 43 -9.80 1.89 11.05
C ASN A 43 -10.53 2.03 9.70
N ARG A 44 -10.04 2.93 8.84
CA ARG A 44 -10.59 3.23 7.53
C ARG A 44 -9.49 3.78 6.63
N TRP A 45 -9.82 3.94 5.35
CA TRP A 45 -8.96 4.60 4.38
C TRP A 45 -9.29 6.09 4.29
N HIS A 46 -8.27 6.90 4.06
CA HIS A 46 -8.36 8.34 3.94
C HIS A 46 -8.29 8.77 2.48
N ASP A 47 -9.19 9.64 2.04
CA ASP A 47 -8.98 10.34 0.78
C ASP A 47 -7.82 11.35 0.88
N VAL A 48 -7.44 11.99 -0.23
CA VAL A 48 -6.29 12.92 -0.23
C VAL A 48 -6.54 14.14 0.67
N ALA A 49 -7.79 14.61 0.77
CA ALA A 49 -8.14 15.77 1.59
C ALA A 49 -8.04 15.43 3.08
N GLU A 50 -8.48 14.24 3.47
CA GLU A 50 -8.38 13.72 4.82
C GLU A 50 -6.91 13.48 5.23
N LEU A 51 -6.11 12.86 4.36
CA LEU A 51 -4.67 12.72 4.57
C LEU A 51 -4.01 14.08 4.82
N LYS A 52 -4.31 15.07 3.97
CA LYS A 52 -3.80 16.44 4.14
C LYS A 52 -4.21 17.03 5.48
N SER A 53 -5.48 16.90 5.85
CA SER A 53 -5.99 17.41 7.12
C SER A 53 -5.27 16.80 8.32
N ASP A 54 -5.01 15.48 8.28
CA ASP A 54 -4.32 14.79 9.37
C ASP A 54 -2.84 15.16 9.47
N PHE A 55 -2.16 15.36 8.35
CA PHE A 55 -0.81 15.90 8.35
C PHE A 55 -0.75 17.36 8.82
N GLU A 56 -1.74 18.19 8.51
CA GLU A 56 -1.86 19.55 9.05
C GLU A 56 -2.05 19.53 10.57
N LYS A 57 -2.87 18.62 11.11
CA LYS A 57 -3.02 18.41 12.56
C LYS A 57 -1.69 18.02 13.20
N LEU A 58 -0.96 17.08 12.60
CA LEU A 58 0.37 16.66 13.05
C LEU A 58 1.38 17.81 13.01
N ALA A 59 1.46 18.57 11.92
CA ALA A 59 2.36 19.72 11.78
C ALA A 59 2.07 20.80 12.83
N LYS A 60 0.79 21.08 13.09
CA LYS A 60 0.36 22.02 14.13
C LYS A 60 0.72 21.54 15.53
N ALA A 61 0.66 20.23 15.77
CA ALA A 61 1.02 19.65 17.06
C ALA A 61 2.54 19.57 17.26
N PHE A 62 3.34 19.37 16.21
CA PHE A 62 4.80 19.20 16.30
C PHE A 62 5.57 20.20 15.42
N PRO A 63 5.33 21.52 15.54
CA PRO A 63 5.78 22.52 14.57
C PRO A 63 7.31 22.71 14.52
N LYS A 64 8.02 22.28 15.56
CA LYS A 64 9.49 22.31 15.59
C LYS A 64 10.11 21.19 14.75
N LEU A 65 9.44 20.03 14.70
CA LEU A 65 9.99 18.81 14.13
C LEU A 65 9.41 18.47 12.76
N LEU A 66 8.18 18.89 12.48
CA LEU A 66 7.42 18.47 11.31
C LEU A 66 7.05 19.67 10.46
N LYS A 67 7.40 19.62 9.19
CA LYS A 67 7.03 20.60 8.16
C LYS A 67 6.21 19.92 7.07
N LEU A 68 5.08 20.55 6.72
CA LEU A 68 4.25 20.19 5.59
C LEU A 68 4.59 21.10 4.40
N SER A 69 4.81 20.52 3.22
CA SER A 69 5.03 21.23 1.97
C SER A 69 4.45 20.46 0.78
N SER A 70 4.59 21.00 -0.42
CA SER A 70 4.15 20.38 -1.67
C SER A 70 5.34 20.23 -2.61
N LEU A 71 5.51 19.05 -3.21
CA LEU A 71 6.50 18.80 -4.27
C LEU A 71 6.06 19.34 -5.63
N GLY A 72 4.76 19.61 -5.78
CA GLY A 72 4.15 19.99 -7.04
C GLY A 72 2.66 19.71 -7.02
N LYS A 73 2.06 19.81 -8.19
CA LYS A 73 0.63 19.51 -8.39
C LYS A 73 0.47 18.29 -9.28
N SER A 74 -0.53 17.47 -9.00
CA SER A 74 -1.02 16.47 -9.95
C SER A 74 -1.71 17.15 -11.14
N HIS A 75 -2.10 16.35 -12.14
CA HIS A 75 -2.83 16.86 -13.31
C HIS A 75 -4.14 17.53 -12.90
N SER A 76 -4.88 16.95 -11.95
CA SER A 76 -6.11 17.54 -11.40
C SER A 76 -5.86 18.68 -10.39
N GLY A 77 -4.62 19.17 -10.25
CA GLY A 77 -4.28 20.30 -9.38
C GLY A 77 -4.16 19.98 -7.88
N ARG A 78 -4.13 18.70 -7.48
CA ARG A 78 -3.96 18.29 -6.07
C ARG A 78 -2.50 18.43 -5.65
N ASP A 79 -2.26 18.80 -4.38
CA ASP A 79 -0.89 18.84 -3.85
C ASP A 79 -0.29 17.43 -3.78
N ILE A 80 0.93 17.28 -4.30
CA ILE A 80 1.78 16.13 -3.98
C ILE A 80 2.46 16.43 -2.65
N ILE A 81 1.85 15.95 -1.57
CA ILE A 81 2.22 16.31 -0.20
C ILE A 81 3.60 15.77 0.16
N LEU A 82 4.44 16.61 0.76
CA LEU A 82 5.70 16.21 1.41
C LEU A 82 5.67 16.55 2.88
N ILE A 83 5.97 15.55 3.71
CA ILE A 83 6.24 15.69 5.14
C ILE A 83 7.74 15.59 5.38
N THR A 84 8.31 16.64 5.94
CA THR A 84 9.70 16.63 6.42
C THR A 84 9.70 16.52 7.94
N ILE A 85 10.26 15.42 8.47
CA ILE A 85 10.56 15.26 9.90
C ILE A 85 12.04 15.52 10.10
N ASN A 86 12.36 16.56 10.85
CA ASN A 86 13.72 16.95 11.17
C ASN A 86 13.78 17.63 12.55
N ASN A 87 14.70 17.20 13.44
CA ASN A 87 15.07 18.03 14.59
C ASN A 87 16.11 19.10 14.17
N PRO A 88 15.76 20.40 14.18
CA PRO A 88 16.69 21.46 13.78
C PRO A 88 17.82 21.70 14.79
N ASP A 89 17.65 21.29 16.07
CA ASP A 89 18.70 21.46 17.09
C ASP A 89 19.92 20.57 16.82
N THR A 90 19.74 19.50 16.05
CA THR A 90 20.79 18.53 15.73
C THR A 90 21.34 18.69 14.32
N GLY A 91 20.95 19.75 13.62
CA GLY A 91 21.42 20.09 12.28
C GLY A 91 20.29 20.32 11.28
N ALA A 92 20.66 20.90 10.13
CA ALA A 92 19.75 21.05 9.00
C ALA A 92 19.38 19.68 8.41
N ASP A 93 18.21 19.62 7.78
CA ASP A 93 17.71 18.43 7.08
C ASP A 93 18.66 17.95 5.96
N THR A 94 19.38 18.87 5.33
CA THR A 94 20.39 18.57 4.30
C THR A 94 21.74 18.09 4.85
N SER A 95 21.96 18.19 6.17
CA SER A 95 23.23 17.79 6.81
C SER A 95 23.19 16.41 7.47
N LYS A 96 22.03 15.78 7.52
CA LYS A 96 21.80 14.49 8.20
C LYS A 96 21.43 13.40 7.20
N PRO A 97 21.77 12.13 7.48
CA PRO A 97 21.29 11.02 6.65
C PRO A 97 19.77 10.99 6.61
N ALA A 98 19.21 10.93 5.40
CA ALA A 98 17.78 10.97 5.16
C ALA A 98 17.23 9.61 4.76
N MET A 99 16.02 9.32 5.20
CA MET A 99 15.17 8.25 4.68
C MET A 99 14.05 8.88 3.86
N TYR A 100 13.97 8.50 2.59
CA TYR A 100 12.86 8.85 1.72
C TYR A 100 11.82 7.72 1.76
N ILE A 101 10.58 8.06 2.05
CA ILE A 101 9.44 7.14 2.07
C ILE A 101 8.43 7.68 1.07
N GLU A 102 8.24 6.94 0.00
CA GLU A 102 7.23 7.21 -1.01
C GLU A 102 6.22 6.07 -1.01
N ALA A 103 4.95 6.40 -1.19
CA ALA A 103 3.89 5.43 -1.27
C ALA A 103 2.89 5.76 -2.39
N ASN A 104 2.06 4.76 -2.71
CA ASN A 104 0.88 4.93 -3.56
C ASN A 104 1.23 5.55 -4.93
N VAL A 105 2.30 5.03 -5.55
CA VAL A 105 2.64 5.29 -6.95
C VAL A 105 1.55 4.77 -7.87
N HIS A 106 0.99 3.60 -7.54
CA HIS A 106 -0.29 3.17 -8.07
C HIS A 106 -1.41 3.64 -7.14
N GLY A 107 -2.40 4.36 -7.69
CA GLY A 107 -3.45 5.02 -6.92
C GLY A 107 -4.34 4.05 -6.13
N ASN A 108 -4.54 2.82 -6.62
CA ASN A 108 -5.31 1.77 -5.97
C ASN A 108 -4.53 0.96 -4.90
N GLU A 109 -3.21 1.13 -4.78
CA GLU A 109 -2.38 0.49 -3.74
C GLU A 109 -2.33 1.37 -2.47
N ILE A 110 -3.52 1.69 -1.94
CA ILE A 110 -3.76 2.76 -0.96
C ILE A 110 -3.12 2.53 0.42
N GLN A 111 -2.79 1.29 0.76
CA GLN A 111 -2.28 0.89 2.07
C GLN A 111 -0.94 1.57 2.39
N GLY A 112 -0.12 1.83 1.37
CA GLY A 112 1.16 2.50 1.56
C GLY A 112 1.02 3.93 2.12
N SER A 113 -0.01 4.67 1.70
CA SER A 113 -0.28 6.02 2.22
C SER A 113 -0.63 6.01 3.70
N GLU A 114 -1.35 4.98 4.13
CA GLU A 114 -1.86 4.82 5.50
C GLU A 114 -0.72 4.42 6.44
N VAL A 115 0.15 3.52 5.96
CA VAL A 115 1.42 3.21 6.65
C VAL A 115 2.29 4.46 6.73
N SER A 116 2.29 5.31 5.71
CA SER A 116 3.04 6.58 5.73
C SER A 116 2.48 7.55 6.78
N LEU A 117 1.15 7.72 6.85
CA LEU A 117 0.49 8.51 7.90
C LEU A 117 0.80 7.96 9.30
N TYR A 118 0.63 6.65 9.48
CA TYR A 118 0.93 5.97 10.74
C TYR A 118 2.40 6.12 11.14
N THR A 119 3.32 6.02 10.18
CA THR A 119 4.76 6.20 10.42
C THR A 119 5.05 7.58 10.97
N VAL A 120 4.53 8.64 10.34
CA VAL A 120 4.71 10.03 10.80
C VAL A 120 4.10 10.21 12.18
N TRP A 121 2.85 9.78 12.38
CA TRP A 121 2.15 9.85 13.66
C TRP A 121 2.94 9.14 14.77
N TYR A 122 3.40 7.91 14.52
CA TYR A 122 4.11 7.09 15.49
C TYR A 122 5.46 7.68 15.88
N LEU A 123 6.22 8.22 14.92
CA LEU A 123 7.48 8.91 15.20
C LEU A 123 7.27 10.14 16.09
N MET A 124 6.23 10.94 15.83
CA MET A 124 5.95 12.16 16.58
C MET A 124 5.36 11.90 17.96
N GLU A 125 4.38 11.00 18.06
CA GLU A 125 3.75 10.65 19.33
C GLU A 125 4.69 9.95 20.31
N ASN A 126 5.75 9.30 19.81
CA ASN A 126 6.72 8.62 20.66
C ASN A 126 8.06 9.36 20.80
N TYR A 127 8.22 10.52 20.14
CA TYR A 127 9.38 11.38 20.36
C TYR A 127 9.41 11.90 21.80
N GLY A 128 10.51 11.70 22.50
CA GLY A 128 10.66 11.98 23.93
C GLY A 128 10.02 10.96 24.87
N ARG A 129 9.34 9.92 24.34
CA ARG A 129 8.77 8.82 25.13
C ARG A 129 9.55 7.51 24.96
N ILE A 130 9.95 7.21 23.73
CA ILE A 130 10.75 6.03 23.39
C ILE A 130 12.15 6.51 22.98
N ASP A 131 13.17 6.10 23.72
CA ASP A 131 14.56 6.56 23.52
C ASP A 131 15.08 6.27 22.11
N GLN A 132 14.76 5.10 21.55
CA GLN A 132 15.18 4.73 20.20
C GLN A 132 14.55 5.63 19.12
N ILE A 133 13.28 5.99 19.26
CA ILE A 133 12.59 6.90 18.34
C ILE A 133 13.12 8.32 18.49
N THR A 134 13.38 8.75 19.73
CA THR A 134 13.98 10.06 20.03
C THR A 134 15.35 10.18 19.37
N LYS A 135 16.20 9.16 19.53
CA LYS A 135 17.49 9.06 18.85
C LYS A 135 17.32 9.11 17.33
N LEU A 136 16.39 8.33 16.80
CA LEU A 136 16.13 8.26 15.36
C LEU A 136 15.75 9.62 14.76
N VAL A 137 14.78 10.33 15.35
CA VAL A 137 14.34 11.67 14.90
C VAL A 137 15.44 12.73 15.10
N ASN A 138 16.28 12.58 16.12
CA ASN A 138 17.41 13.48 16.33
C ASN A 138 18.49 13.30 15.26
N GLU A 139 18.86 12.05 14.94
CA GLU A 139 20.01 11.80 14.08
C GLU A 139 19.69 11.60 12.59
N ARG A 140 18.41 11.46 12.22
CA ARG A 140 17.96 11.23 10.85
C ARG A 140 16.92 12.26 10.41
N VAL A 141 16.66 12.27 9.12
CA VAL A 141 15.61 13.06 8.47
C VAL A 141 14.67 12.10 7.78
N PHE A 142 13.37 12.36 7.83
CA PHE A 142 12.38 11.63 7.05
C PHE A 142 11.72 12.57 6.07
N TYR A 143 11.77 12.22 4.79
CA TYR A 143 10.97 12.83 3.74
C TYR A 143 9.88 11.83 3.36
N VAL A 144 8.64 12.11 3.72
CA VAL A 144 7.52 11.19 3.53
C VAL A 144 6.54 11.78 2.53
N VAL A 145 6.34 11.09 1.42
CA VAL A 145 5.36 11.40 0.38
C VAL A 145 4.28 10.33 0.43
N PRO A 146 3.14 10.60 1.08
CA PRO A 146 2.11 9.58 1.33
C PRO A 146 1.45 9.12 0.03
N THR A 147 1.40 9.95 -0.99
CA THR A 147 0.95 9.58 -2.34
C THR A 147 1.61 10.48 -3.38
N VAL A 148 2.22 9.86 -4.40
CA VAL A 148 2.68 10.54 -5.62
C VAL A 148 1.63 10.49 -6.73
N ASN A 149 0.55 9.72 -6.55
CA ASN A 149 -0.60 9.65 -7.44
C ASN A 149 -1.91 10.00 -6.68
N PRO A 150 -2.07 11.27 -6.26
CA PRO A 150 -3.25 11.69 -5.51
C PRO A 150 -4.54 11.63 -6.34
N ASP A 151 -4.45 11.71 -7.67
CA ASP A 151 -5.62 11.66 -8.54
C ASP A 151 -6.18 10.24 -8.63
N GLY A 152 -5.31 9.26 -8.94
CA GLY A 152 -5.68 7.85 -8.96
C GLY A 152 -6.16 7.35 -7.59
N ARG A 153 -5.58 7.85 -6.48
CA ARG A 153 -6.05 7.53 -5.13
C ARG A 153 -7.48 8.00 -4.89
N ASP A 154 -7.76 9.27 -5.15
CA ASP A 154 -9.08 9.84 -4.92
C ASP A 154 -10.12 9.14 -5.80
N HIS A 155 -9.76 8.84 -7.06
CA HIS A 155 -10.61 8.08 -7.96
C HIS A 155 -10.90 6.67 -7.41
N PHE A 156 -9.88 5.97 -6.89
CA PHE A 156 -10.08 4.64 -6.29
C PHE A 156 -11.09 4.66 -5.14
N LEU A 157 -11.02 5.67 -4.28
CA LEU A 157 -11.87 5.75 -3.09
C LEU A 157 -13.28 6.28 -3.36
N LYS A 158 -13.48 6.98 -4.50
CA LYS A 158 -14.76 7.62 -4.85
C LYS A 158 -15.52 6.89 -5.96
N GLY A 159 -14.82 6.11 -6.79
CA GLY A 159 -15.39 5.32 -7.89
C GLY A 159 -15.39 3.82 -7.62
N THR A 160 -15.54 3.02 -8.69
CA THR A 160 -15.52 1.55 -8.65
C THR A 160 -14.12 0.96 -8.46
N GLY A 161 -13.08 1.81 -8.52
CA GLY A 161 -11.69 1.42 -8.35
C GLY A 161 -10.97 0.95 -9.62
N GLN A 162 -11.69 0.72 -10.73
CA GLN A 162 -11.08 0.50 -12.06
C GLN A 162 -10.39 1.77 -12.56
N GLY A 163 -9.41 1.64 -13.45
CA GLY A 163 -8.60 2.76 -13.97
C GLY A 163 -7.76 3.51 -12.92
N SER A 164 -7.82 3.13 -11.64
CA SER A 164 -7.26 3.94 -10.54
C SER A 164 -5.77 3.65 -10.28
N ARG A 165 -5.17 2.74 -11.07
CA ARG A 165 -3.77 2.34 -10.91
C ARG A 165 -2.84 3.43 -11.44
N THR A 166 -3.09 3.94 -12.63
CA THR A 166 -2.25 4.90 -13.35
C THR A 166 -2.49 6.34 -12.86
N GLY A 167 -1.61 7.26 -13.23
CA GLY A 167 -1.89 8.68 -13.13
C GLY A 167 -2.98 9.06 -14.12
N HIS A 168 -3.82 10.02 -13.78
CA HIS A 168 -4.96 10.44 -14.60
C HIS A 168 -4.59 11.67 -15.43
N VAL A 169 -4.41 11.44 -16.73
CA VAL A 169 -4.24 12.47 -17.75
C VAL A 169 -5.14 12.06 -18.93
N PRO A 170 -5.83 12.99 -19.60
CA PRO A 170 -6.65 12.63 -20.75
C PRO A 170 -5.81 11.95 -21.82
N VAL A 171 -6.17 10.73 -22.18
CA VAL A 171 -5.60 9.95 -23.28
C VAL A 171 -6.73 9.57 -24.23
N ASP A 172 -6.47 9.72 -25.52
CA ASP A 172 -7.31 9.22 -26.60
C ASP A 172 -6.74 7.85 -27.02
N ASP A 173 -7.19 6.79 -26.34
CA ASP A 173 -6.58 5.46 -26.45
C ASP A 173 -6.82 4.79 -27.81
N ASP A 174 -7.90 5.15 -28.51
CA ASP A 174 -8.28 4.57 -29.80
C ASP A 174 -8.09 5.52 -31.02
N ASN A 175 -7.72 6.79 -30.76
CA ASN A 175 -7.49 7.86 -31.73
C ASN A 175 -8.75 8.35 -32.45
N ASP A 176 -9.91 8.34 -31.79
CA ASP A 176 -11.16 8.88 -32.32
C ASP A 176 -11.31 10.40 -32.13
N GLY A 177 -10.44 11.03 -31.34
CA GLY A 177 -10.41 12.45 -31.02
C GLY A 177 -11.10 12.84 -29.72
N GLN A 178 -11.57 11.87 -28.94
CA GLN A 178 -12.10 12.02 -27.58
C GLN A 178 -11.20 11.23 -26.61
N ALA A 179 -11.35 11.46 -25.31
CA ALA A 179 -10.44 10.88 -24.32
C ALA A 179 -11.21 10.40 -23.09
N ASP A 180 -10.87 9.22 -22.60
CA ASP A 180 -11.47 8.55 -21.45
C ASP A 180 -13.01 8.35 -21.57
N GLU A 181 -13.56 8.12 -22.77
CA GLU A 181 -15.02 8.08 -23.05
C GLU A 181 -15.66 6.68 -22.96
N ASP A 182 -14.87 5.59 -22.98
CA ASP A 182 -15.39 4.21 -23.00
C ASP A 182 -14.71 3.33 -21.95
N GLY A 183 -14.98 3.63 -20.68
CA GLY A 183 -14.55 2.83 -19.53
C GLY A 183 -15.54 1.74 -19.12
N ASP A 184 -15.14 0.91 -18.14
CA ASP A 184 -16.00 -0.13 -17.59
C ASP A 184 -17.29 0.44 -16.94
N ASP A 185 -18.44 -0.20 -17.18
CA ASP A 185 -19.74 0.18 -16.62
C ASP A 185 -20.23 -0.82 -15.57
N ASP A 186 -20.57 -0.36 -14.37
CA ASP A 186 -21.25 -1.18 -13.36
C ASP A 186 -22.70 -1.44 -13.80
N LEU A 187 -22.91 -2.49 -14.59
CA LEU A 187 -24.19 -2.78 -15.26
C LEU A 187 -25.30 -3.14 -14.26
N ASN A 188 -24.94 -3.56 -13.05
CA ASN A 188 -25.88 -4.01 -12.04
C ASN A 188 -26.00 -3.06 -10.83
N GLY A 189 -25.17 -2.02 -10.76
CA GLY A 189 -25.20 -0.96 -9.75
C GLY A 189 -24.72 -1.40 -8.37
N ASN A 190 -23.87 -2.42 -8.27
CA ASN A 190 -23.39 -2.97 -6.99
C ASN A 190 -22.12 -2.27 -6.46
N GLY A 191 -21.57 -1.31 -7.20
CA GLY A 191 -20.37 -0.53 -6.88
C GLY A 191 -19.04 -1.21 -7.21
N VAL A 192 -19.04 -2.33 -7.93
CA VAL A 192 -17.83 -3.01 -8.40
C VAL A 192 -17.95 -3.36 -9.87
N ILE A 193 -16.82 -3.33 -10.59
CA ILE A 193 -16.76 -3.85 -11.96
C ILE A 193 -16.41 -5.34 -11.92
N GLU A 194 -17.32 -6.17 -12.38
CA GLU A 194 -17.16 -7.62 -12.48
C GLU A 194 -16.67 -8.06 -13.87
N GLN A 195 -16.20 -9.31 -13.96
CA GLN A 195 -15.84 -9.93 -15.23
C GLN A 195 -17.03 -10.73 -15.78
N ILE A 196 -17.41 -10.49 -17.02
CA ILE A 196 -18.48 -11.22 -17.69
C ILE A 196 -17.96 -12.58 -18.13
N ARG A 197 -18.65 -13.63 -17.68
CA ARG A 197 -18.37 -15.03 -18.03
C ARG A 197 -19.49 -15.55 -18.89
N LYS A 198 -19.16 -16.16 -20.01
CA LYS A 198 -20.12 -16.80 -20.91
C LYS A 198 -19.95 -18.31 -20.86
N GLU A 199 -21.04 -19.00 -20.59
CA GLU A 199 -21.09 -20.45 -20.70
C GLU A 199 -21.15 -20.85 -22.18
N VAL A 200 -20.17 -21.66 -22.60
CA VAL A 200 -19.99 -22.20 -23.95
C VAL A 200 -19.61 -23.68 -23.82
N PRO A 201 -20.57 -24.58 -23.52
CA PRO A 201 -20.29 -25.96 -23.15
C PRO A 201 -19.42 -26.69 -24.19
N GLY A 202 -18.30 -27.26 -23.74
CA GLY A 202 -17.32 -27.97 -24.56
C GLY A 202 -16.55 -27.13 -25.59
N GLN A 203 -16.73 -25.80 -25.60
CA GLN A 203 -16.10 -24.88 -26.56
C GLN A 203 -15.25 -23.81 -25.86
N GLY A 204 -15.23 -23.80 -24.53
CA GLY A 204 -14.47 -22.84 -23.74
C GLY A 204 -13.03 -23.27 -23.47
N THR A 205 -12.30 -22.38 -22.82
CA THR A 205 -10.93 -22.61 -22.33
C THR A 205 -10.86 -22.65 -20.80
N LEU A 206 -11.98 -22.39 -20.13
CA LEU A 206 -12.08 -22.34 -18.68
C LEU A 206 -13.10 -23.36 -18.15
N ARG A 207 -12.85 -23.89 -16.96
CA ARG A 207 -13.80 -24.72 -16.20
C ARG A 207 -13.93 -24.19 -14.78
N LYS A 208 -15.02 -24.56 -14.10
CA LYS A 208 -15.16 -24.28 -12.67
C LYS A 208 -14.08 -25.03 -11.89
N ASN A 209 -13.40 -24.32 -10.99
CA ASN A 209 -12.46 -24.95 -10.08
C ASN A 209 -13.20 -25.97 -9.19
N ALA A 210 -12.56 -27.11 -8.94
CA ALA A 210 -13.18 -28.23 -8.24
C ALA A 210 -13.39 -27.97 -6.74
N GLN A 211 -12.59 -27.08 -6.14
CA GLN A 211 -12.65 -26.73 -4.72
C GLN A 211 -13.59 -25.53 -4.47
N ASP A 212 -13.61 -24.57 -5.38
CA ASP A 212 -14.50 -23.41 -5.32
C ASP A 212 -15.14 -23.12 -6.69
N PRO A 213 -16.42 -23.44 -6.90
CA PRO A 213 -17.08 -23.25 -8.18
C PRO A 213 -17.28 -21.78 -8.57
N ARG A 214 -16.97 -20.83 -7.68
CA ARG A 214 -16.95 -19.39 -7.99
C ARG A 214 -15.72 -18.98 -8.78
N ILE A 215 -14.67 -19.79 -8.78
CA ILE A 215 -13.41 -19.55 -9.49
C ILE A 215 -13.43 -20.32 -10.80
N LEU A 216 -13.04 -19.65 -11.89
CA LEU A 216 -12.73 -20.32 -13.15
C LEU A 216 -11.22 -20.56 -13.23
N GLU A 217 -10.84 -21.76 -13.68
CA GLU A 217 -9.46 -22.13 -13.95
C GLU A 217 -9.30 -22.54 -15.41
N ALA A 218 -8.12 -22.28 -15.96
CA ALA A 218 -7.78 -22.72 -17.31
C ALA A 218 -7.76 -24.25 -17.40
N VAL A 219 -8.35 -24.78 -18.46
CA VAL A 219 -8.22 -26.21 -18.77
C VAL A 219 -6.81 -26.52 -19.28
N PRO A 220 -6.28 -27.73 -19.04
CA PRO A 220 -4.99 -28.13 -19.58
C PRO A 220 -4.96 -28.06 -21.13
N PRO A 221 -3.77 -27.87 -21.73
CA PRO A 221 -3.61 -27.91 -23.18
C PRO A 221 -4.23 -29.17 -23.80
N GLY A 222 -5.03 -29.00 -24.84
CA GLY A 222 -5.72 -30.09 -25.53
C GLY A 222 -7.04 -30.54 -24.90
N GLN A 223 -7.48 -29.91 -23.80
CA GLN A 223 -8.83 -30.07 -23.26
C GLN A 223 -9.71 -28.88 -23.62
N THR A 224 -11.02 -29.09 -23.60
CA THR A 224 -12.00 -28.00 -23.70
C THR A 224 -12.71 -27.80 -22.36
N GLY A 225 -13.06 -26.56 -22.09
CA GLY A 225 -13.86 -26.14 -20.95
C GLY A 225 -15.26 -25.72 -21.37
N ASP A 226 -16.01 -25.21 -20.40
CA ASP A 226 -17.41 -24.80 -20.58
C ASP A 226 -17.58 -23.28 -20.47
N TYR A 227 -16.52 -22.53 -20.23
CA TYR A 227 -16.58 -21.09 -20.04
C TYR A 227 -15.51 -20.34 -20.83
N VAL A 228 -15.87 -19.12 -21.23
CA VAL A 228 -14.95 -18.06 -21.67
C VAL A 228 -15.22 -16.80 -20.84
N VAL A 229 -14.21 -15.96 -20.69
CA VAL A 229 -14.33 -14.61 -20.13
C VAL A 229 -14.43 -13.64 -21.29
N LEU A 230 -15.42 -12.75 -21.24
CA LEU A 230 -15.65 -11.74 -22.28
C LEU A 230 -14.94 -10.41 -21.98
N GLY A 231 -14.46 -10.21 -20.76
CA GLY A 231 -13.85 -8.97 -20.30
C GLY A 231 -14.57 -8.43 -19.06
N SER A 232 -14.24 -7.19 -18.68
CA SER A 232 -15.00 -6.43 -17.68
C SER A 232 -16.43 -6.19 -18.18
N GLU A 233 -17.34 -5.93 -17.25
CA GLU A 233 -18.67 -5.42 -17.61
C GLU A 233 -18.60 -3.99 -18.15
N GLY A 234 -19.50 -3.68 -19.07
CA GLY A 234 -19.36 -2.54 -19.97
C GLY A 234 -20.45 -2.46 -21.03
N ILE A 235 -20.73 -1.25 -21.51
CA ILE A 235 -21.44 -1.01 -22.76
C ILE A 235 -20.54 -0.24 -23.73
N ASP A 236 -20.87 -0.29 -25.01
CA ASP A 236 -20.24 0.52 -26.05
C ASP A 236 -20.78 1.97 -25.94
N ASN A 237 -20.09 2.79 -25.16
CA ASN A 237 -20.59 4.12 -24.76
C ASN A 237 -20.59 5.13 -25.91
N ASP A 238 -19.63 5.01 -26.82
CA ASP A 238 -19.41 5.91 -27.97
C ASP A 238 -19.97 5.35 -29.30
N ARG A 239 -20.34 4.07 -29.32
CA ARG A 239 -20.96 3.33 -30.44
C ARG A 239 -20.01 3.05 -31.60
N ASP A 240 -18.73 2.89 -31.31
CA ASP A 240 -17.72 2.52 -32.30
C ASP A 240 -17.71 1.01 -32.62
N GLY A 241 -18.42 0.22 -31.81
CA GLY A 241 -18.54 -1.23 -31.92
C GLY A 241 -17.60 -2.04 -31.02
N ARG A 242 -16.87 -1.37 -30.13
CA ARG A 242 -16.04 -1.95 -29.07
C ARG A 242 -16.61 -1.59 -27.70
N VAL A 243 -16.06 -2.21 -26.66
CA VAL A 243 -16.58 -2.06 -25.29
C VAL A 243 -15.38 -1.97 -24.36
N ASN A 244 -15.35 -0.96 -23.51
CA ASN A 244 -14.34 -0.69 -22.48
C ASN A 244 -12.93 -0.43 -23.04
N GLU A 245 -12.82 0.22 -24.20
CA GLU A 245 -11.52 0.43 -24.85
C GLU A 245 -10.86 1.79 -24.55
N ASP A 246 -11.57 2.73 -23.92
CA ASP A 246 -11.07 4.06 -23.56
C ASP A 246 -11.32 4.39 -22.07
N PRO A 247 -10.72 3.63 -21.13
CA PRO A 247 -10.93 3.83 -19.70
C PRO A 247 -10.09 4.99 -19.15
N VAL A 248 -10.60 5.66 -18.11
CA VAL A 248 -9.86 6.68 -17.35
C VAL A 248 -8.44 6.22 -17.03
N GLY A 249 -7.47 6.89 -17.65
CA GLY A 249 -6.14 6.35 -17.82
C GLY A 249 -5.05 7.42 -17.87
N GLY A 250 -3.86 6.98 -18.30
CA GLY A 250 -2.69 7.84 -18.32
C GLY A 250 -1.38 7.09 -18.07
N TYR A 251 -0.39 7.81 -17.57
CA TYR A 251 0.95 7.29 -17.36
C TYR A 251 1.03 6.35 -16.15
N ASP A 252 1.84 5.30 -16.25
CA ASP A 252 2.19 4.45 -15.11
C ASP A 252 3.43 5.04 -14.42
N GLY A 253 3.24 5.64 -13.24
CA GLY A 253 4.32 6.28 -12.48
C GLY A 253 5.54 5.37 -12.23
N ASN A 254 5.36 4.05 -12.22
CA ASN A 254 6.45 3.09 -12.03
C ASN A 254 7.27 2.83 -13.30
N ARG A 255 6.90 3.41 -14.44
CA ARG A 255 7.53 3.20 -15.75
C ARG A 255 8.21 4.46 -16.31
N ASN A 256 8.15 5.57 -15.58
CA ASN A 256 8.61 6.88 -16.04
C ASN A 256 9.88 7.37 -15.30
N TRP A 257 10.70 6.44 -14.82
CA TRP A 257 11.98 6.75 -14.18
C TRP A 257 13.05 7.04 -15.23
N ALA A 258 13.91 8.04 -15.00
CA ALA A 258 14.98 8.40 -15.93
C ALA A 258 15.99 7.25 -16.21
N SER A 259 16.05 6.25 -15.34
CA SER A 259 16.87 5.04 -15.53
C SER A 259 16.01 3.89 -16.04
N ASN A 260 16.47 3.17 -17.05
CA ASN A 260 15.79 2.03 -17.68
C ASN A 260 14.41 2.37 -18.29
N TRP A 261 14.13 3.65 -18.54
CA TRP A 261 12.97 4.06 -19.32
C TRP A 261 12.97 3.37 -20.68
N GLN A 262 11.78 2.94 -21.13
CA GLN A 262 11.56 2.41 -22.47
C GLN A 262 10.30 3.05 -23.07
N PRO A 263 10.24 3.22 -24.40
CA PRO A 263 9.04 3.71 -25.07
C PRO A 263 7.80 2.85 -24.80
N ASN A 264 6.61 3.44 -24.93
CA ASN A 264 5.32 2.79 -24.67
C ASN A 264 5.15 1.42 -25.38
N TYR A 265 5.63 1.28 -26.62
CA TYR A 265 5.54 0.01 -27.37
C TYR A 265 6.42 -1.12 -26.82
N ILE A 266 7.36 -0.83 -25.93
CA ILE A 266 8.17 -1.80 -25.18
C ILE A 266 7.67 -1.92 -23.74
N GLN A 267 7.27 -0.79 -23.14
CA GLN A 267 6.86 -0.66 -21.75
C GLN A 267 5.56 0.14 -21.70
N GLY A 268 4.42 -0.54 -21.88
CA GLY A 268 3.10 0.12 -21.89
C GLY A 268 2.89 1.02 -20.67
N GLY A 269 2.34 2.22 -20.80
CA GLY A 269 2.20 3.20 -19.70
C GLY A 269 3.44 4.07 -19.44
N ALA A 270 4.54 3.86 -20.16
CA ALA A 270 5.59 4.88 -20.25
C ALA A 270 5.10 6.01 -21.16
N MET A 271 5.11 7.25 -20.66
CA MET A 271 4.69 8.44 -21.38
C MET A 271 5.84 9.45 -21.44
N ASP A 272 5.87 10.23 -22.52
CA ASP A 272 6.83 11.32 -22.77
C ASP A 272 6.34 12.67 -22.20
#